data_AF-S5DWC6-F1
#
_entry.id   AF-S5DWC6-F1
#
_cell.length_a   1.000
_cell.length_b   1.000
_cell.length_c   1.000
_cell.angle_alpha   90.00
_cell.angle_beta   90.00
_cell.angle_gamma   90.00
#
_symmetry.space_group_name_H-M   'P 1'
#
loop_
_entity.id
_entity.type
_entity.pdbx_description
1 polymer ?
#
loop_
_entity_poly.entity_id
_entity_poly.type
_entity_poly.pdbx_seq_one_letter_code
_entity_poly.pdbx_strand_id
1 'polypeptide(L)'
;MCKLLAFSNMEQAFYRKYRPQNLDEMVGQDEAVALISSQISDDKIGHAYLFSGPKGVGKTSLARIIAKELGCDPIFDVSEIDAASHNKVDDIRDMNESVNFIATSPGKKRIFILDEVHMLSNAASNAFLKTLEEPPEHVIFILATTEPDRVIETIRSRTTQVVFKKILDEKIINVLEQISREEKINFKKDILQIIASYSDGSLRDAINLLEQANNTFGSNLTFENIFSLVGKLGSSELDQIIESIEFQDTSKILSVIRDAYSKGLQPSDITNSVSEFFRNLFYLKYLPDDEKLKSLSENFSKNLEKANEKISAKQLVRILDLIDEINSTLPVSNSQHLKLELFMMKLVKPEFGSDVKSIGYRLDLLEGQSNLSHPTTDDKSDVNNSIKHNEAKPEPKKKEKKSTKKQSIEDFDIFWPKILNSLKEILSSRKFSYLTSIKPEVGENGDLTLLVDKNNEFLFDELKKSSEITDLVKSEIAKLMGIEINVIIEISEIANKSEDGGITAAQEIFDVEDLS
;
A
#
# COMPACT_ATOMS: atom_id res chain seq x y z
N MET A 1 -50.25 -7.64 39.43
CA MET A 1 -50.17 -8.49 38.22
C MET A 1 -49.11 -7.89 37.30
N CYS A 2 -47.83 -8.06 37.67
CA CYS A 2 -46.71 -7.63 36.83
C CYS A 2 -46.64 -8.56 35.63
N LYS A 3 -46.90 -8.03 34.43
CA LYS A 3 -46.53 -8.70 33.18
C LYS A 3 -45.01 -8.87 33.21
N LEU A 4 -44.57 -10.13 33.33
CA LEU A 4 -43.24 -10.52 32.87
C LEU A 4 -43.13 -10.02 31.43
N LEU A 5 -42.28 -9.02 31.22
CA LEU A 5 -41.74 -8.73 29.91
C LEU A 5 -41.04 -10.01 29.48
N ALA A 6 -41.63 -10.70 28.51
CA ALA A 6 -40.93 -11.72 27.75
C ALA A 6 -39.60 -11.09 27.32
N PHE A 7 -38.49 -11.74 27.65
CA PHE A 7 -37.20 -11.47 27.02
C PHE A 7 -37.40 -11.69 25.51
N SER A 8 -37.74 -10.61 24.82
CA SER A 8 -37.96 -10.57 23.39
C SER A 8 -36.63 -10.89 22.70
N ASN A 9 -36.63 -11.96 21.91
CA ASN A 9 -35.64 -12.36 20.90
C ASN A 9 -34.34 -11.55 20.92
N MET A 10 -33.31 -12.12 21.55
CA MET A 10 -31.94 -11.63 21.37
C MET A 10 -31.56 -11.92 19.92
N GLU A 11 -31.68 -10.93 19.03
CA GLU A 11 -31.27 -11.07 17.64
C GLU A 11 -29.79 -11.43 17.58
N GLN A 12 -29.50 -12.52 16.90
CA GLN A 12 -28.15 -13.03 16.74
C GLN A 12 -27.42 -12.17 15.70
N ALA A 13 -26.21 -11.71 16.04
CA ALA A 13 -25.37 -10.94 15.12
C ALA A 13 -25.20 -11.64 13.77
N PHE A 14 -25.20 -10.88 12.68
CA PHE A 14 -25.27 -11.40 11.32
C PHE A 14 -24.12 -12.34 11.00
N TYR A 15 -22.89 -12.02 11.43
CA TYR A 15 -21.72 -12.87 11.18
C TYR A 15 -21.83 -14.26 11.84
N ARG A 16 -22.71 -14.43 12.85
CA ARG A 16 -23.02 -15.74 13.44
C ARG A 16 -24.21 -16.39 12.76
N LYS A 17 -25.26 -15.62 12.43
CA LYS A 17 -26.46 -16.10 11.74
C LYS A 17 -26.13 -16.65 10.34
N TYR A 18 -25.26 -15.95 9.62
CA TYR A 18 -24.81 -16.26 8.26
C TYR A 18 -23.48 -17.02 8.20
N ARG A 19 -23.07 -17.64 9.32
CA ARG A 19 -21.87 -18.48 9.31
C ARG A 19 -22.14 -19.72 8.44
N PRO A 20 -21.26 -20.06 7.48
CA PRO A 20 -21.41 -21.25 6.64
C PRO A 20 -21.60 -22.53 7.47
N GLN A 21 -22.56 -23.36 7.05
CA GLN A 21 -22.97 -24.59 7.74
C GLN A 21 -22.56 -25.87 7.03
N ASN A 22 -22.06 -25.77 5.79
CA ASN A 22 -21.60 -26.88 4.95
C ASN A 22 -20.48 -26.38 4.01
N LEU A 23 -19.83 -27.31 3.31
CA LEU A 23 -18.72 -27.00 2.41
C LEU A 23 -19.13 -26.12 1.22
N ASP A 24 -20.35 -26.25 0.72
CA ASP A 24 -20.85 -25.50 -0.45
C ASP A 24 -21.10 -24.01 -0.15
N GLU A 25 -21.39 -23.69 1.12
CA GLU A 25 -21.58 -22.31 1.59
C GLU A 25 -20.25 -21.57 1.84
N MET A 26 -19.11 -22.24 1.75
CA MET A 26 -17.81 -21.61 1.96
C MET A 26 -17.43 -20.71 0.77
N VAL A 27 -17.17 -19.44 1.05
CA VAL A 27 -16.92 -18.44 0.02
C VAL A 27 -15.42 -18.19 -0.16
N GLY A 28 -14.92 -18.38 -1.38
CA GLY A 28 -13.57 -17.95 -1.77
C GLY A 28 -12.42 -18.88 -1.37
N GLN A 29 -12.72 -20.07 -0.82
CA GLN A 29 -11.73 -21.02 -0.32
C GLN A 29 -11.77 -22.35 -1.09
N ASP A 30 -11.87 -22.27 -2.41
CA ASP A 30 -12.15 -23.40 -3.31
C ASP A 30 -11.11 -24.54 -3.17
N GLU A 31 -9.82 -24.19 -3.07
CA GLU A 31 -8.72 -25.16 -2.87
C GLU A 31 -8.80 -25.88 -1.51
N ALA A 32 -9.09 -25.13 -0.43
CA ALA A 32 -9.19 -25.70 0.91
C ALA A 32 -10.41 -26.63 1.02
N VAL A 33 -11.55 -26.21 0.45
CA VAL A 33 -12.77 -27.01 0.41
C VAL A 33 -12.55 -28.30 -0.40
N ALA A 34 -11.91 -28.21 -1.56
CA ALA A 34 -11.63 -29.37 -2.40
C ALA A 34 -10.72 -30.40 -1.70
N LEU A 35 -9.65 -29.95 -1.04
CA LEU A 35 -8.75 -30.82 -0.27
C LEU A 35 -9.50 -31.59 0.82
N ILE A 36 -10.26 -30.86 1.65
CA ILE A 36 -11.00 -31.44 2.78
C ILE A 36 -12.12 -32.37 2.27
N SER A 37 -12.86 -31.97 1.24
CA SER A 37 -13.92 -32.78 0.63
C SER A 37 -13.39 -34.12 0.11
N SER A 38 -12.24 -34.11 -0.58
CA SER A 38 -11.58 -35.33 -1.07
C SER A 38 -11.14 -36.23 0.08
N GLN A 39 -10.54 -35.67 1.14
CA GLN A 39 -10.06 -36.46 2.29
C GLN A 39 -11.19 -37.10 3.09
N ILE A 40 -12.31 -36.40 3.24
CA ILE A 40 -13.51 -36.95 3.90
C ILE A 40 -14.11 -38.06 3.04
N SER A 41 -14.24 -37.85 1.72
CA SER A 41 -14.83 -38.84 0.81
C SER A 41 -14.01 -40.12 0.71
N ASP A 42 -12.67 -40.01 0.78
CA ASP A 42 -11.75 -41.14 0.70
C ASP A 42 -11.50 -41.84 2.05
N ASP A 43 -12.13 -41.38 3.15
CA ASP A 43 -11.87 -41.80 4.53
C ASP A 43 -10.37 -41.73 4.91
N LYS A 44 -9.69 -40.67 4.43
CA LYS A 44 -8.26 -40.41 4.59
C LYS A 44 -7.99 -39.09 5.31
N ILE A 45 -8.87 -38.71 6.21
CA ILE A 45 -8.71 -37.48 6.97
C ILE A 45 -7.46 -37.57 7.87
N GLY A 46 -6.56 -36.59 7.72
CA GLY A 46 -5.38 -36.47 8.56
C GLY A 46 -5.70 -36.20 10.03
N HIS A 47 -4.76 -36.52 10.92
CA HIS A 47 -4.90 -36.32 12.36
C HIS A 47 -4.67 -34.85 12.78
N ALA A 48 -3.97 -34.05 11.97
CA ALA A 48 -3.69 -32.65 12.29
C ALA A 48 -3.61 -31.75 11.06
N TYR A 49 -4.23 -30.57 11.15
CA TYR A 49 -4.23 -29.53 10.13
C TYR A 49 -3.74 -28.20 10.70
N LEU A 50 -3.01 -27.43 9.89
CA LEU A 50 -2.69 -26.04 10.17
C LEU A 50 -3.35 -25.14 9.12
N PHE A 51 -4.41 -24.45 9.54
CA PHE A 51 -5.15 -23.48 8.77
C PHE A 51 -4.48 -22.11 8.92
N SER A 52 -3.88 -21.63 7.85
CA SER A 52 -3.14 -20.36 7.83
C SER A 52 -3.81 -19.36 6.90
N GLY A 53 -3.81 -18.08 7.28
CA GLY A 53 -4.29 -17.00 6.41
C GLY A 53 -4.95 -15.86 7.17
N PRO A 54 -5.43 -14.82 6.47
CA PRO A 54 -5.97 -13.61 7.10
C PRO A 54 -7.13 -13.88 8.06
N LYS A 55 -7.42 -12.93 8.95
CA LYS A 55 -8.58 -13.02 9.84
C LYS A 55 -9.91 -12.97 9.04
N GLY A 56 -10.94 -13.63 9.55
CA GLY A 56 -12.30 -13.51 9.00
C GLY A 56 -12.57 -14.18 7.64
N VAL A 57 -11.61 -14.91 7.07
CA VAL A 57 -11.73 -15.64 5.79
C VAL A 57 -12.37 -17.03 5.90
N GLY A 58 -12.68 -17.50 7.11
CA GLY A 58 -13.43 -18.75 7.33
C GLY A 58 -12.67 -19.93 7.96
N LYS A 59 -11.44 -19.74 8.48
CA LYS A 59 -10.64 -20.82 9.13
C LYS A 59 -11.43 -21.65 10.16
N THR A 60 -11.94 -21.00 11.20
CA THR A 60 -12.75 -21.66 12.25
C THR A 60 -14.09 -22.17 11.73
N SER A 61 -14.63 -21.59 10.64
CA SER A 61 -15.88 -22.05 10.05
C SER A 61 -15.68 -23.39 9.32
N LEU A 62 -14.61 -23.52 8.53
CA LEU A 62 -14.25 -24.79 7.91
C LEU A 62 -13.96 -25.87 8.96
N ALA A 63 -13.29 -25.52 10.06
CA ALA A 63 -13.02 -26.44 11.15
C ALA A 63 -14.31 -27.03 11.76
N ARG A 64 -15.33 -26.20 11.97
CA ARG A 64 -16.65 -26.65 12.44
C ARG A 64 -17.42 -27.47 11.41
N ILE A 65 -17.30 -27.12 10.13
CA ILE A 65 -17.90 -27.89 9.03
C ILE A 65 -17.29 -29.29 9.00
N ILE A 66 -15.96 -29.42 9.12
CA ILE A 66 -15.29 -30.73 9.23
C ILE A 66 -15.87 -31.56 10.38
N ALA A 67 -16.04 -30.97 11.56
CA ALA A 67 -16.66 -31.67 12.68
C ALA A 67 -18.05 -32.21 12.35
N LYS A 68 -18.87 -31.37 11.71
CA LYS A 68 -20.22 -31.74 11.33
C LYS A 68 -20.25 -32.86 10.27
N GLU A 69 -19.40 -32.79 9.25
CA GLU A 69 -19.30 -33.82 8.20
C GLU A 69 -18.84 -35.17 8.77
N LEU A 70 -18.01 -35.17 9.82
CA LEU A 70 -17.58 -36.39 10.52
C LEU A 70 -18.61 -36.91 11.54
N GLY A 71 -19.78 -36.26 11.66
CA GLY A 71 -20.83 -36.66 12.59
C GLY A 71 -20.50 -36.42 14.07
N CYS A 72 -19.59 -35.47 14.36
CA CYS A 72 -19.30 -35.01 15.71
C CYS A 72 -20.44 -34.14 16.24
N ASP A 73 -20.76 -34.26 17.53
CA ASP A 73 -21.63 -33.33 18.22
C ASP A 73 -20.85 -32.03 18.52
N PRO A 74 -21.33 -30.84 18.09
CA PRO A 74 -20.63 -29.57 18.29
C PRO A 74 -20.39 -29.19 19.76
N ILE A 75 -21.14 -29.76 20.70
CA ILE A 75 -21.07 -29.43 22.13
C ILE A 75 -20.14 -30.41 22.85
N PHE A 76 -20.24 -31.71 22.54
CA PHE A 76 -19.53 -32.74 23.30
C PHE A 76 -18.21 -33.17 22.66
N ASP A 77 -18.11 -33.14 21.34
CA ASP A 77 -16.96 -33.70 20.62
C ASP A 77 -16.06 -32.62 20.00
N VAL A 78 -16.47 -31.36 20.05
CA VAL A 78 -15.67 -30.24 19.55
C VAL A 78 -15.22 -29.39 20.73
N SER A 79 -13.90 -29.28 20.90
CA SER A 79 -13.28 -28.43 21.91
C SER A 79 -12.55 -27.28 21.22
N GLU A 80 -13.06 -26.06 21.39
CA GLU A 80 -12.44 -24.83 20.87
C GLU A 80 -11.61 -24.15 21.97
N ILE A 81 -10.33 -23.92 21.69
CA ILE A 81 -9.38 -23.28 22.59
C ILE A 81 -8.80 -22.07 21.88
N ASP A 82 -8.98 -20.90 22.47
CA ASP A 82 -8.31 -19.68 22.02
C ASP A 82 -6.92 -19.61 22.65
N ALA A 83 -5.87 -19.83 21.85
CA ALA A 83 -4.50 -19.82 22.33
C ALA A 83 -4.04 -18.44 22.79
N ALA A 84 -4.71 -17.34 22.42
CA ALA A 84 -4.41 -16.03 22.98
C ALA A 84 -4.76 -15.95 24.47
N SER A 85 -5.83 -16.64 24.87
CA SER A 85 -6.34 -16.70 26.25
C SER A 85 -5.75 -17.88 27.04
N HIS A 86 -5.48 -19.00 26.37
CA HIS A 86 -4.97 -20.25 26.94
C HIS A 86 -3.59 -20.60 26.35
N ASN A 87 -2.58 -19.77 26.64
CA ASN A 87 -1.23 -19.92 26.08
C ASN A 87 -0.23 -20.68 26.96
N LYS A 88 -0.63 -21.13 28.16
CA LYS A 88 0.30 -21.72 29.13
C LYS A 88 0.44 -23.22 28.93
N VAL A 89 1.54 -23.75 29.47
CA VAL A 89 1.87 -25.17 29.40
C VAL A 89 0.80 -26.03 30.05
N ASP A 90 0.27 -25.56 31.19
CA ASP A 90 -0.72 -26.32 31.95
C ASP A 90 -2.05 -26.40 31.20
N ASP A 91 -2.48 -25.35 30.49
CA ASP A 91 -3.69 -25.38 29.64
C ASP A 91 -3.59 -26.50 28.57
N ILE A 92 -2.42 -26.63 27.92
CA ILE A 92 -2.18 -27.66 26.91
C ILE A 92 -2.06 -29.06 27.53
N ARG A 93 -1.52 -29.17 28.75
CA ARG A 93 -1.46 -30.46 29.47
C ARG A 93 -2.87 -30.94 29.81
N ASP A 94 -3.72 -30.06 30.33
CA ASP A 94 -5.11 -30.38 30.65
C ASP A 94 -5.87 -30.82 29.38
N MET A 95 -5.64 -30.13 28.25
CA MET A 95 -6.17 -30.56 26.96
C MET A 95 -5.65 -31.96 26.57
N ASN A 96 -4.35 -32.20 26.64
CA ASN A 96 -3.72 -33.48 26.30
C ASN A 96 -4.23 -34.64 27.17
N GLU A 97 -4.54 -34.40 28.45
CA GLU A 97 -5.17 -35.41 29.30
C GLU A 97 -6.58 -35.75 28.79
N SER A 98 -7.32 -34.72 28.36
CA SER A 98 -8.67 -34.89 27.83
C SER A 98 -8.74 -35.61 26.48
N VAL A 99 -7.65 -35.63 25.71
CA VAL A 99 -7.56 -36.26 24.37
C VAL A 99 -7.80 -37.78 24.41
N ASN A 100 -7.63 -38.43 25.57
CA ASN A 100 -7.85 -39.87 25.70
C ASN A 100 -9.32 -40.28 25.87
N PHE A 101 -10.24 -39.31 26.04
CA PHE A 101 -11.67 -39.62 26.18
C PHE A 101 -12.33 -39.82 24.81
N ILE A 102 -12.90 -41.01 24.62
CA ILE A 102 -13.59 -41.40 23.38
C ILE A 102 -14.94 -40.69 23.29
N ALA A 103 -15.21 -40.11 22.12
CA ALA A 103 -16.50 -39.51 21.77
C ALA A 103 -17.64 -40.55 21.82
N THR A 104 -18.76 -40.20 22.44
CA THR A 104 -19.95 -41.08 22.53
C THR A 104 -20.88 -40.94 21.30
N SER A 105 -20.65 -39.93 20.47
CA SER A 105 -21.44 -39.64 19.28
C SER A 105 -21.22 -40.64 18.13
N PRO A 106 -22.11 -40.66 17.13
CA PRO A 106 -22.03 -41.58 15.98
C PRO A 106 -20.70 -41.50 15.24
N GLY A 107 -20.11 -40.30 15.14
CA GLY A 107 -18.84 -40.06 14.47
C GLY A 107 -17.64 -40.73 15.15
N LYS A 108 -17.72 -41.02 16.46
CA LYS A 108 -16.60 -41.55 17.28
C LYS A 108 -15.29 -40.79 17.07
N LYS A 109 -15.36 -39.54 16.64
CA LYS A 109 -14.24 -38.63 16.43
C LYS A 109 -14.40 -37.45 17.37
N ARG A 110 -13.28 -36.94 17.86
CA ARG A 110 -13.20 -35.74 18.70
C ARG A 110 -12.26 -34.75 18.05
N ILE A 111 -12.69 -33.48 17.98
CA ILE A 111 -11.97 -32.43 17.30
C ILE A 111 -11.53 -31.37 18.29
N PHE A 112 -10.25 -31.04 18.26
CA PHE A 112 -9.68 -29.92 19.00
C PHE A 112 -9.32 -28.81 18.02
N ILE A 113 -9.96 -27.66 18.18
CA ILE A 113 -9.70 -26.47 17.37
C ILE A 113 -8.90 -25.50 18.24
N LEU A 114 -7.67 -25.21 17.86
CA LEU A 114 -6.81 -24.23 18.54
C LEU A 114 -6.72 -22.99 17.67
N ASP A 115 -7.43 -21.91 18.04
CA ASP A 115 -7.39 -20.64 17.31
C ASP A 115 -6.20 -19.78 17.78
N GLU A 116 -5.65 -18.99 16.85
CA GLU A 116 -4.44 -18.19 17.02
C GLU A 116 -3.25 -18.96 17.65
N VAL A 117 -2.98 -20.19 17.18
CA VAL A 117 -1.96 -21.10 17.75
C VAL A 117 -0.55 -20.49 17.86
N HIS A 118 -0.24 -19.47 17.08
CA HIS A 118 1.02 -18.74 17.17
C HIS A 118 1.20 -17.97 18.50
N MET A 119 0.11 -17.78 19.27
CA MET A 119 0.11 -17.15 20.59
C MET A 119 0.49 -18.10 21.72
N LEU A 120 0.63 -19.41 21.45
CA LEU A 120 1.11 -20.38 22.44
C LEU A 120 2.53 -20.04 22.89
N SER A 121 2.78 -20.16 24.20
CA SER A 121 4.15 -20.08 24.71
C SER A 121 5.01 -21.23 24.18
N ASN A 122 6.32 -21.01 24.04
CA ASN A 122 7.25 -22.06 23.57
C ASN A 122 7.14 -23.36 24.39
N ALA A 123 6.94 -23.24 25.70
CA ALA A 123 6.79 -24.39 26.56
C ALA A 123 5.45 -25.13 26.33
N ALA A 124 4.37 -24.41 26.03
CA ALA A 124 3.08 -24.99 25.67
C ALA A 124 3.15 -25.72 24.32
N SER A 125 3.77 -25.08 23.31
CA SER A 125 4.00 -25.68 22.00
C SER A 125 4.82 -26.98 22.09
N ASN A 126 5.87 -27.01 22.92
CA ASN A 126 6.66 -28.23 23.15
C ASN A 126 5.88 -29.32 23.88
N ALA A 127 5.02 -28.97 24.84
CA ALA A 127 4.14 -29.93 25.51
C ALA A 127 3.11 -30.54 24.56
N PHE A 128 2.74 -29.84 23.48
CA PHE A 128 1.80 -30.33 22.49
C PHE A 128 2.40 -31.34 21.51
N LEU A 129 3.72 -31.30 21.28
CA LEU A 129 4.40 -32.12 20.25
C LEU A 129 4.16 -33.62 20.41
N LYS A 130 4.21 -34.14 21.64
CA LYS A 130 4.01 -35.58 21.88
C LYS A 130 2.64 -36.05 21.39
N THR A 131 1.61 -35.25 21.62
CA THR A 131 0.24 -35.56 21.21
C THR A 131 0.04 -35.40 19.70
N LEU A 132 0.76 -34.48 19.06
CA LEU A 132 0.75 -34.34 17.61
C LEU A 132 1.49 -35.46 16.89
N GLU A 133 2.55 -36.02 17.48
CA GLU A 133 3.32 -37.14 16.91
C GLU A 133 2.58 -38.46 16.99
N GLU A 134 1.95 -38.73 18.14
CA GLU A 134 1.24 -39.98 18.42
C GLU A 134 -0.21 -39.70 18.87
N PRO A 135 -1.06 -39.10 18.00
CA PRO A 135 -2.44 -38.80 18.36
C PRO A 135 -3.26 -40.09 18.42
N PRO A 136 -4.24 -40.18 19.33
CA PRO A 136 -5.22 -41.27 19.27
C PRO A 136 -6.00 -41.25 17.95
N GLU A 137 -6.33 -42.42 17.40
CA GLU A 137 -7.02 -42.54 16.09
C GLU A 137 -8.36 -41.82 16.01
N HIS A 138 -8.99 -41.56 17.16
CA HIS A 138 -10.27 -40.88 17.25
C HIS A 138 -10.14 -39.36 17.36
N VAL A 139 -8.93 -38.80 17.37
CA VAL A 139 -8.70 -37.36 17.58
C VAL A 139 -8.17 -36.67 16.32
N ILE A 140 -8.72 -35.49 16.06
CA ILE A 140 -8.28 -34.61 14.98
C ILE A 140 -7.98 -33.23 15.56
N PHE A 141 -6.79 -32.70 15.28
CA PHE A 141 -6.38 -31.35 15.64
C PHE A 141 -6.53 -30.40 14.44
N ILE A 142 -7.16 -29.25 14.67
CA ILE A 142 -7.26 -28.17 13.69
C ILE A 142 -6.67 -26.92 14.33
N LEU A 143 -5.48 -26.55 13.89
CA LEU A 143 -4.77 -25.38 14.38
C LEU A 143 -5.04 -24.23 13.41
N ALA A 144 -5.43 -23.06 13.90
CA ALA A 144 -5.65 -21.87 13.06
C ALA A 144 -4.69 -20.76 13.46
N THR A 145 -4.16 -20.04 12.45
CA THR A 145 -3.27 -18.89 12.69
C THR A 145 -3.43 -17.84 11.60
N THR A 146 -3.26 -16.57 12.01
CA THR A 146 -3.05 -15.45 11.08
C THR A 146 -1.58 -15.22 10.73
N GLU A 147 -0.65 -15.73 11.55
CA GLU A 147 0.79 -15.57 11.41
C GLU A 147 1.47 -16.96 11.34
N PRO A 148 1.55 -17.59 10.16
CA PRO A 148 2.12 -18.93 10.02
C PRO A 148 3.62 -18.98 10.39
N ASP A 149 4.37 -17.91 10.13
CA ASP A 149 5.82 -17.86 10.39
C ASP A 149 6.18 -17.80 11.88
N ARG A 150 5.23 -17.42 12.73
CA ARG A 150 5.39 -17.45 14.19
C ARG A 150 5.12 -18.82 14.81
N VAL A 151 4.52 -19.74 14.06
CA VAL A 151 4.30 -21.12 14.53
C VAL A 151 5.61 -21.89 14.41
N ILE A 152 6.02 -22.58 15.49
CA ILE A 152 7.28 -23.33 15.49
C ILE A 152 7.29 -24.43 14.41
N GLU A 153 8.44 -24.60 13.77
CA GLU A 153 8.60 -25.52 12.63
C GLU A 153 8.28 -26.99 12.98
N THR A 154 8.49 -27.38 14.24
CA THR A 154 8.17 -28.72 14.73
C THR A 154 6.66 -29.02 14.70
N ILE A 155 5.79 -28.01 14.88
CA ILE A 155 4.34 -28.16 14.70
C ILE A 155 3.99 -28.13 13.21
N ARG A 156 4.57 -27.21 12.44
CA ARG A 156 4.29 -27.05 11.00
C ARG A 156 4.59 -28.33 10.21
N SER A 157 5.73 -28.97 10.49
CA SER A 157 6.16 -30.21 9.83
C SER A 157 5.28 -31.43 10.14
N ARG A 158 4.48 -31.40 11.21
CA ARG A 158 3.59 -32.50 11.64
C ARG A 158 2.11 -32.23 11.30
N THR A 159 1.83 -31.16 10.56
CA THR A 159 0.46 -30.75 10.24
C THR A 159 0.26 -30.64 8.73
N THR A 160 -0.92 -31.03 8.26
CA THR A 160 -1.34 -30.76 6.88
C THR A 160 -1.62 -29.27 6.73
N GLN A 161 -0.84 -28.59 5.89
CA GLN A 161 -0.97 -27.15 5.67
C GLN A 161 -2.16 -26.85 4.76
N VAL A 162 -3.07 -25.99 5.22
CA VAL A 162 -4.18 -25.48 4.43
C VAL A 162 -4.12 -23.96 4.44
N VAL A 163 -3.91 -23.38 3.27
CA VAL A 163 -3.74 -21.94 3.10
C VAL A 163 -5.06 -21.30 2.67
N PHE A 164 -5.50 -20.32 3.44
CA PHE A 164 -6.67 -19.50 3.15
C PHE A 164 -6.24 -18.18 2.52
N LYS A 165 -6.93 -17.81 1.45
CA LYS A 165 -6.66 -16.58 0.69
C LYS A 165 -7.66 -15.50 1.07
N LYS A 166 -7.30 -14.24 0.80
CA LYS A 166 -8.26 -13.13 0.86
C LYS A 166 -9.41 -13.40 -0.12
N ILE A 167 -10.63 -13.14 0.33
CA ILE A 167 -11.81 -13.32 -0.51
C ILE A 167 -11.90 -12.11 -1.45
N LEU A 168 -12.15 -12.36 -2.73
CA LEU A 168 -12.33 -11.30 -3.72
C LEU A 168 -13.56 -10.44 -3.39
N ASP A 169 -13.45 -9.13 -3.60
CA ASP A 169 -14.52 -8.16 -3.32
C ASP A 169 -15.84 -8.55 -4.01
N GLU A 170 -15.80 -9.03 -5.24
CA GLU A 170 -16.98 -9.50 -5.98
C GLU A 170 -17.72 -10.63 -5.24
N LYS A 171 -16.97 -11.60 -4.68
CA LYS A 171 -17.56 -12.69 -3.90
C LYS A 171 -18.16 -12.16 -2.60
N ILE A 172 -17.52 -11.19 -1.95
CA ILE A 172 -18.05 -10.55 -0.73
C ILE A 172 -19.33 -9.78 -1.04
N ILE A 173 -19.35 -8.95 -2.10
CA ILE A 173 -20.52 -8.18 -2.51
C ILE A 173 -21.73 -9.10 -2.74
N ASN A 174 -21.55 -10.24 -3.40
CA ASN A 174 -22.63 -11.20 -3.63
C ASN A 174 -23.24 -11.72 -2.31
N VAL A 175 -22.40 -12.01 -1.30
CA VAL A 175 -22.88 -12.41 0.03
C VAL A 175 -23.62 -11.27 0.72
N LEU A 176 -23.07 -10.05 0.68
CA LEU A 176 -23.72 -8.88 1.27
C LEU A 176 -25.07 -8.57 0.61
N GLU A 177 -25.19 -8.74 -0.70
CA GLU A 177 -26.45 -8.62 -1.43
C GLU A 177 -27.47 -9.67 -0.99
N GLN A 178 -27.05 -10.92 -0.79
CA GLN A 178 -27.92 -11.99 -0.30
C GLN A 178 -28.44 -11.65 1.10
N ILE A 179 -27.53 -11.33 2.05
CA ILE A 179 -27.90 -10.95 3.42
C ILE A 179 -28.84 -9.75 3.41
N SER A 180 -28.56 -8.74 2.58
CA SER A 180 -29.40 -7.55 2.46
C SER A 180 -30.83 -7.89 2.02
N ARG A 181 -31.01 -8.86 1.10
CA ARG A 181 -32.33 -9.31 0.66
C ARG A 181 -33.08 -10.03 1.78
N GLU A 182 -32.40 -10.90 2.51
CA GLU A 182 -33.01 -11.68 3.60
C GLU A 182 -33.41 -10.80 4.79
N GLU A 183 -32.55 -9.84 5.15
CA GLU A 183 -32.77 -8.89 6.25
C GLU A 183 -33.59 -7.65 5.84
N LYS A 184 -34.03 -7.59 4.57
CA LYS A 184 -34.80 -6.46 4.00
C LYS A 184 -34.09 -5.11 4.09
N ILE A 185 -32.77 -5.12 3.94
CA ILE A 185 -31.89 -3.94 3.91
C ILE A 185 -31.84 -3.41 2.47
N ASN A 186 -32.17 -2.13 2.29
CA ASN A 186 -32.19 -1.49 0.97
C ASN A 186 -31.00 -0.54 0.78
N PHE A 187 -29.80 -1.12 0.62
CA PHE A 187 -28.59 -0.35 0.33
C PHE A 187 -28.28 -0.33 -1.16
N LYS A 188 -27.69 0.78 -1.62
CA LYS A 188 -27.18 0.89 -2.98
C LYS A 188 -25.96 -0.02 -3.15
N LYS A 189 -25.77 -0.57 -4.36
CA LYS A 189 -24.65 -1.46 -4.68
C LYS A 189 -23.29 -0.84 -4.36
N ASP A 190 -23.12 0.45 -4.64
CA ASP A 190 -21.88 1.18 -4.39
C ASP A 190 -21.50 1.22 -2.90
N ILE A 191 -22.48 1.19 -1.99
CA ILE A 191 -22.23 1.10 -0.54
C ILE A 191 -21.72 -0.30 -0.17
N LEU A 192 -22.26 -1.35 -0.79
CA LEU A 192 -21.78 -2.72 -0.60
C LEU A 192 -20.37 -2.90 -1.16
N GLN A 193 -20.05 -2.25 -2.29
CA GLN A 193 -18.69 -2.20 -2.83
C GLN A 193 -17.72 -1.53 -1.87
N ILE A 194 -18.12 -0.40 -1.27
CA ILE A 194 -17.35 0.27 -0.22
C ILE A 194 -17.08 -0.68 0.95
N ILE A 195 -18.12 -1.31 1.50
CA ILE A 195 -17.97 -2.25 2.63
C ILE A 195 -17.05 -3.43 2.26
N ALA A 196 -17.21 -4.01 1.07
CA ALA A 196 -16.40 -5.12 0.61
C ALA A 196 -14.92 -4.74 0.47
N SER A 197 -14.63 -3.64 -0.23
CA SER A 197 -13.27 -3.13 -0.41
C SER A 197 -12.57 -2.86 0.93
N TYR A 198 -13.31 -2.28 1.89
CA TYR A 198 -12.77 -1.98 3.22
C TYR A 198 -12.65 -3.17 4.16
N SER A 199 -13.30 -4.28 3.84
CA SER A 199 -13.14 -5.52 4.61
C SER A 199 -11.82 -6.23 4.34
N ASP A 200 -11.03 -5.79 3.36
CA ASP A 200 -9.71 -6.36 3.01
C ASP A 200 -9.72 -7.89 2.84
N GLY A 201 -10.78 -8.40 2.20
CA GLY A 201 -11.01 -9.82 1.96
C GLY A 201 -11.55 -10.62 3.15
N SER A 202 -11.88 -9.96 4.27
CA SER A 202 -12.49 -10.56 5.47
C SER A 202 -14.01 -10.53 5.38
N LEU A 203 -14.62 -11.67 5.06
CA LEU A 203 -16.09 -11.78 4.98
C LEU A 203 -16.75 -11.49 6.34
N ARG A 204 -16.14 -11.93 7.44
CA ARG A 204 -16.64 -11.62 8.79
C ARG A 204 -16.73 -10.12 9.03
N ASP A 205 -15.68 -9.38 8.67
CA ASP A 205 -15.63 -7.94 8.91
C ASP A 205 -16.59 -7.20 7.96
N ALA A 206 -16.74 -7.65 6.71
CA ALA A 206 -17.73 -7.15 5.78
C ALA A 206 -19.17 -7.28 6.32
N ILE A 207 -19.54 -8.46 6.82
CA ILE A 207 -20.88 -8.70 7.39
C ILE A 207 -21.11 -7.84 8.65
N ASN A 208 -20.09 -7.71 9.51
CA ASN A 208 -20.17 -6.83 10.68
C ASN A 208 -20.38 -5.37 10.30
N LEU A 209 -19.68 -4.88 9.27
CA LEU A 209 -19.84 -3.51 8.78
C LEU A 209 -21.23 -3.29 8.16
N LEU A 210 -21.77 -4.27 7.43
CA LEU A 210 -23.14 -4.22 6.90
C LEU A 210 -24.17 -4.10 8.03
N GLU A 211 -24.06 -4.96 9.06
CA GLU A 211 -24.94 -4.94 10.22
C GLU A 211 -24.86 -3.60 10.97
N GLN A 212 -23.64 -3.11 11.22
CA GLN A 212 -23.42 -1.82 11.88
C GLN A 212 -23.97 -0.65 11.05
N ALA A 213 -23.78 -0.65 9.73
CA ALA A 213 -24.32 0.38 8.86
C ALA A 213 -25.86 0.41 8.88
N ASN A 214 -26.50 -0.76 8.89
CA ASN A 214 -27.95 -0.88 9.02
C ASN A 214 -28.46 -0.42 10.38
N ASN A 215 -27.81 -0.81 11.47
CA ASN A 215 -28.23 -0.45 12.81
C ASN A 215 -28.03 1.05 13.11
N THR A 216 -26.96 1.66 12.58
CA THR A 216 -26.65 3.07 12.81
C THR A 216 -27.47 4.01 11.93
N PHE A 217 -27.57 3.72 10.64
CA PHE A 217 -28.16 4.67 9.68
C PHE A 217 -29.47 4.20 9.05
N GLY A 218 -29.74 2.90 9.03
CA GLY A 218 -30.92 2.33 8.39
C GLY A 218 -31.13 2.88 6.98
N SER A 219 -32.33 3.37 6.68
CA SER A 219 -32.67 3.97 5.39
C SER A 219 -31.94 5.28 5.06
N ASN A 220 -31.30 5.93 6.04
CA ASN A 220 -30.61 7.21 5.86
C ASN A 220 -29.13 7.03 5.51
N LEU A 221 -28.68 5.82 5.19
CA LEU A 221 -27.29 5.55 4.84
C LEU A 221 -26.89 6.29 3.55
N THR A 222 -25.90 7.17 3.67
CA THR A 222 -25.30 7.92 2.56
C THR A 222 -23.83 7.52 2.37
N PHE A 223 -23.27 7.87 1.22
CA PHE A 223 -21.85 7.69 0.93
C PHE A 223 -20.92 8.41 1.91
N GLU A 224 -21.29 9.59 2.40
CA GLU A 224 -20.44 10.34 3.31
C GLU A 224 -20.42 9.71 4.70
N ASN A 225 -21.56 9.19 5.15
CA ASN A 225 -21.69 8.64 6.48
C ASN A 225 -21.06 7.24 6.59
N ILE A 226 -21.00 6.44 5.52
CA ILE A 226 -20.32 5.14 5.57
C ILE A 226 -18.80 5.28 5.83
N PHE A 227 -18.14 6.33 5.33
CA PHE A 227 -16.72 6.56 5.59
C PHE A 227 -16.43 6.84 7.07
N SER A 228 -17.37 7.49 7.79
CA SER A 228 -17.25 7.66 9.25
C SER A 228 -17.31 6.33 10.02
N LEU A 229 -18.12 5.36 9.56
CA LEU A 229 -18.16 4.03 10.18
C LEU A 229 -16.91 3.21 9.92
N VAL A 230 -16.34 3.33 8.72
CA VAL A 230 -15.14 2.60 8.33
C VAL A 230 -13.87 3.25 8.89
N GLY A 231 -13.94 4.47 9.40
CA GLY A 231 -12.78 5.21 9.87
C GLY A 231 -11.90 5.65 8.71
N LYS A 232 -12.49 6.31 7.71
CA LYS A 232 -11.78 6.78 6.51
C LYS A 232 -12.16 8.20 6.16
N LEU A 233 -11.22 8.92 5.55
CA LEU A 233 -11.51 10.23 4.95
C LEU A 233 -12.41 10.04 3.72
N GLY A 234 -13.41 10.90 3.58
CA GLY A 234 -14.26 10.94 2.41
C GLY A 234 -13.61 11.70 1.26
N SER A 235 -14.29 11.69 0.10
CA SER A 235 -13.84 12.39 -1.11
C SER A 235 -13.69 13.90 -0.90
N SER A 236 -14.59 14.52 -0.11
CA SER A 236 -14.52 15.95 0.22
C SER A 236 -13.26 16.30 1.03
N GLU A 237 -12.91 15.50 2.03
CA GLU A 237 -11.71 15.73 2.83
C GLU A 237 -10.44 15.56 1.99
N LEU A 238 -10.39 14.54 1.13
CA LEU A 238 -9.27 14.34 0.19
C LEU A 238 -9.12 15.51 -0.78
N ASP A 239 -10.21 16.02 -1.33
CA ASP A 239 -10.20 17.23 -2.17
C ASP A 239 -9.63 18.44 -1.45
N GLN A 240 -10.04 18.65 -0.19
CA GLN A 240 -9.54 19.74 0.62
C GLN A 240 -8.06 19.58 0.96
N ILE A 241 -7.57 18.35 1.18
CA ILE A 241 -6.15 18.06 1.35
C ILE A 241 -5.37 18.43 0.09
N ILE A 242 -5.83 17.99 -1.09
CA ILE A 242 -5.18 18.29 -2.39
C ILE A 242 -5.11 19.81 -2.62
N GLU A 243 -6.21 20.53 -2.40
CA GLU A 243 -6.24 21.98 -2.53
C GLU A 243 -5.34 22.68 -1.50
N SER A 244 -5.29 22.16 -0.27
CA SER A 244 -4.40 22.72 0.76
C SER A 244 -2.93 22.59 0.35
N ILE A 245 -2.54 21.47 -0.28
CA ILE A 245 -1.17 21.27 -0.79
C ILE A 245 -0.84 22.25 -1.92
N GLU A 246 -1.76 22.42 -2.87
CA GLU A 246 -1.58 23.31 -4.02
C GLU A 246 -1.41 24.77 -3.60
N PHE A 247 -2.27 25.25 -2.69
CA PHE A 247 -2.28 26.65 -2.24
C PHE A 247 -1.47 26.89 -0.95
N GLN A 248 -0.83 25.84 -0.41
CA GLN A 248 -0.10 25.86 0.85
C GLN A 248 -0.91 26.38 2.06
N ASP A 249 -2.22 26.07 2.10
CA ASP A 249 -3.15 26.56 3.13
C ASP A 249 -3.13 25.68 4.38
N THR A 250 -2.39 26.13 5.39
CA THR A 250 -2.28 25.45 6.69
C THR A 250 -3.53 25.58 7.56
N SER A 251 -4.36 26.60 7.35
CA SER A 251 -5.59 26.76 8.13
C SER A 251 -6.65 25.77 7.66
N LYS A 252 -6.77 25.60 6.34
CA LYS A 252 -7.67 24.63 5.73
C LYS A 252 -7.32 23.20 6.12
N ILE A 253 -6.04 22.81 6.10
CA ILE A 253 -5.66 21.44 6.49
C ILE A 253 -5.98 21.13 7.96
N LEU A 254 -5.81 22.10 8.87
CA LEU A 254 -6.19 21.93 10.28
C LEU A 254 -7.72 21.83 10.44
N SER A 255 -8.49 22.53 9.61
CA SER A 255 -9.96 22.36 9.59
C SER A 255 -10.38 20.95 9.14
N VAL A 256 -9.71 20.37 8.14
CA VAL A 256 -9.95 18.98 7.70
C VAL A 256 -9.74 18.01 8.86
N ILE A 257 -8.65 18.17 9.63
CA ILE A 257 -8.35 17.31 10.79
C ILE A 257 -9.45 17.45 11.85
N ARG A 258 -9.86 18.68 12.15
CA ARG A 258 -10.91 18.95 13.14
C ARG A 258 -12.26 18.34 12.73
N ASP A 259 -12.61 18.46 11.45
CA ASP A 259 -13.85 17.91 10.91
C ASP A 259 -13.81 16.37 10.93
N ALA A 260 -12.67 15.76 10.58
CA ALA A 260 -12.46 14.32 10.71
C ALA A 260 -12.64 13.83 12.17
N TYR A 261 -12.09 14.55 13.15
CA TYR A 261 -12.31 14.23 14.57
C TYR A 261 -13.77 14.39 15.00
N SER A 262 -14.48 15.39 14.48
CA SER A 262 -15.91 15.55 14.77
C SER A 262 -16.76 14.38 14.25
N LYS A 263 -16.26 13.68 13.22
CA LYS A 263 -16.85 12.46 12.65
C LYS A 263 -16.39 11.17 13.34
N GLY A 264 -15.56 11.28 14.39
CA GLY A 264 -15.10 10.15 15.21
C GLY A 264 -13.83 9.45 14.73
N LEU A 265 -13.18 9.95 13.66
CA LEU A 265 -11.94 9.35 13.16
C LEU A 265 -10.80 9.51 14.17
N GLN A 266 -9.95 8.50 14.27
CA GLN A 266 -8.74 8.52 15.08
C GLN A 266 -7.53 8.99 14.25
N PRO A 267 -6.43 9.42 14.88
CA PRO A 267 -5.23 9.82 14.14
C PRO A 267 -4.69 8.74 13.19
N SER A 268 -4.77 7.47 13.58
CA SER A 268 -4.42 6.32 12.72
C SER A 268 -5.27 6.25 11.46
N ASP A 269 -6.57 6.52 11.58
CA ASP A 269 -7.54 6.42 10.49
C ASP A 269 -7.24 7.46 9.41
N ILE A 270 -6.93 8.69 9.85
CA ILE A 270 -6.55 9.80 8.98
C ILE A 270 -5.22 9.49 8.29
N THR A 271 -4.19 9.10 9.05
CA THR A 271 -2.87 8.76 8.48
C THR A 271 -2.96 7.60 7.49
N ASN A 272 -3.72 6.55 7.80
CA ASN A 272 -3.93 5.40 6.91
C ASN A 272 -4.66 5.80 5.64
N SER A 273 -5.66 6.69 5.73
CA SER A 273 -6.38 7.22 4.56
C SER A 273 -5.46 8.04 3.65
N VAL A 274 -4.64 8.91 4.25
CA VAL A 274 -3.66 9.73 3.54
C VAL A 274 -2.59 8.84 2.89
N SER A 275 -2.08 7.85 3.63
CA SER A 275 -1.09 6.88 3.13
C SER A 275 -1.61 6.10 1.92
N GLU A 276 -2.84 5.56 2.02
CA GLU A 276 -3.50 4.86 0.92
C GLU A 276 -3.68 5.77 -0.30
N PHE A 277 -4.14 7.00 -0.11
CA PHE A 277 -4.34 7.96 -1.20
C PHE A 277 -3.04 8.23 -1.96
N PHE A 278 -1.96 8.58 -1.25
CA PHE A 278 -0.67 8.89 -1.90
C PHE A 278 0.01 7.67 -2.50
N ARG A 279 -0.18 6.48 -1.92
CA ARG A 279 0.28 5.22 -2.52
C ARG A 279 -0.46 4.92 -3.83
N ASN A 280 -1.78 5.12 -3.87
CA ASN A 280 -2.55 4.97 -5.11
C ASN A 280 -2.18 6.03 -6.15
N LEU A 281 -1.85 7.26 -5.73
CA LEU A 281 -1.33 8.28 -6.63
C LEU A 281 0.04 7.90 -7.22
N PHE A 282 0.88 7.23 -6.43
CA PHE A 282 2.15 6.67 -6.91
C PHE A 282 1.91 5.61 -7.98
N TYR A 283 1.00 4.66 -7.73
CA TYR A 283 0.62 3.69 -8.76
C TYR A 283 0.06 4.36 -10.02
N LEU A 284 -0.81 5.36 -9.89
CA LEU A 284 -1.35 6.07 -11.05
C LEU A 284 -0.24 6.75 -11.88
N LYS A 285 0.80 7.30 -11.24
CA LYS A 285 1.92 7.96 -11.93
C LYS A 285 2.85 6.98 -12.65
N TYR A 286 3.16 5.84 -12.02
CA TYR A 286 4.20 4.93 -12.51
C TYR A 286 3.67 3.64 -13.17
N LEU A 287 2.41 3.28 -12.89
CA LEU A 287 1.74 2.09 -13.38
C LEU A 287 0.24 2.36 -13.65
N PRO A 288 -0.09 3.21 -14.64
CA PRO A 288 -1.47 3.65 -14.88
C PRO A 288 -2.42 2.52 -15.32
N ASP A 289 -1.90 1.43 -15.85
CA ASP A 289 -2.69 0.28 -16.35
C ASP A 289 -3.03 -0.75 -15.27
N ASP A 290 -2.62 -0.54 -14.01
CA ASP A 290 -2.84 -1.48 -12.91
C ASP A 290 -4.33 -1.77 -12.68
N GLU A 291 -4.69 -3.05 -12.57
CA GLU A 291 -6.08 -3.47 -12.39
C GLU A 291 -6.69 -2.94 -11.08
N LYS A 292 -5.90 -2.74 -10.03
CA LYS A 292 -6.41 -2.22 -8.75
C LYS A 292 -6.87 -0.77 -8.85
N LEU A 293 -6.33 0.01 -9.78
CA LEU A 293 -6.81 1.36 -10.04
C LEU A 293 -8.23 1.35 -10.64
N LYS A 294 -8.57 0.29 -11.41
CA LYS A 294 -9.89 0.13 -12.05
C LYS A 294 -10.99 -0.27 -11.06
N SER A 295 -10.63 -0.88 -9.92
CA SER A 295 -11.59 -1.27 -8.88
C SER A 295 -11.93 -0.15 -7.89
N LEU A 296 -11.26 1.01 -7.98
CA LEU A 296 -11.52 2.16 -7.11
C LEU A 296 -12.86 2.83 -7.43
N SER A 297 -13.48 3.44 -6.41
CA SER A 297 -14.71 4.22 -6.61
C SER A 297 -14.48 5.43 -7.54
N GLU A 298 -15.50 5.80 -8.32
CA GLU A 298 -15.40 6.93 -9.27
C GLU A 298 -14.95 8.24 -8.60
N ASN A 299 -15.42 8.51 -7.38
CA ASN A 299 -15.05 9.72 -6.64
C ASN A 299 -13.57 9.70 -6.25
N PHE A 300 -13.09 8.56 -5.75
CA PHE A 300 -11.69 8.41 -5.36
C PHE A 300 -10.75 8.52 -6.58
N SER A 301 -11.14 7.94 -7.72
CA SER A 301 -10.38 8.07 -8.97
C SER A 301 -10.30 9.52 -9.45
N LYS A 302 -11.38 10.30 -9.34
CA LYS A 302 -11.36 11.75 -9.64
C LYS A 302 -10.42 12.52 -8.72
N ASN A 303 -10.41 12.20 -7.42
CA ASN A 303 -9.46 12.82 -6.49
C ASN A 303 -8.01 12.49 -6.88
N LEU A 304 -7.73 11.25 -7.28
CA LEU A 304 -6.40 10.84 -7.74
C LEU A 304 -5.97 11.57 -9.01
N GLU A 305 -6.85 11.70 -10.01
CA GLU A 305 -6.58 12.44 -11.24
C GLU A 305 -6.26 13.91 -10.94
N LYS A 306 -7.08 14.56 -10.10
CA LYS A 306 -6.85 15.95 -9.66
C LYS A 306 -5.53 16.11 -8.92
N ALA A 307 -5.16 15.15 -8.07
CA ALA A 307 -3.87 15.15 -7.39
C ALA A 307 -2.71 14.91 -8.36
N ASN A 308 -2.90 14.06 -9.37
CA ASN A 308 -1.88 13.77 -10.38
C ASN A 308 -1.48 15.00 -11.18
N GLU A 309 -2.44 15.86 -11.50
CA GLU A 309 -2.20 17.14 -12.19
C GLU A 309 -1.45 18.16 -11.32
N LYS A 310 -1.72 18.17 -10.01
CA LYS A 310 -1.24 19.22 -9.08
C LYS A 310 0.05 18.87 -8.35
N ILE A 311 0.32 17.58 -8.17
CA ILE A 311 1.44 17.09 -7.36
C ILE A 311 2.50 16.50 -8.27
N SER A 312 3.71 17.04 -8.21
CA SER A 312 4.85 16.55 -9.01
C SER A 312 5.37 15.21 -8.48
N ALA A 313 6.12 14.47 -9.31
CA ALA A 313 6.75 13.22 -8.89
C ALA A 313 7.71 13.43 -7.69
N LYS A 314 8.48 14.53 -7.71
CA LYS A 314 9.40 14.92 -6.63
C LYS A 314 8.65 15.20 -5.32
N GLN A 315 7.54 15.95 -5.40
CA GLN A 315 6.67 16.20 -4.24
C GLN A 315 6.06 14.91 -3.70
N LEU A 316 5.61 14.02 -4.57
CA LEU A 316 5.01 12.75 -4.18
C LEU A 316 6.00 11.87 -3.40
N VAL A 317 7.24 11.73 -3.88
CA VAL A 317 8.28 10.98 -3.16
C VAL A 317 8.53 11.56 -1.78
N ARG A 318 8.62 12.89 -1.65
CA ARG A 318 8.74 13.56 -0.34
C ARG A 318 7.56 13.25 0.58
N ILE A 319 6.33 13.26 0.05
CA ILE A 319 5.13 12.95 0.83
C ILE A 319 5.16 11.49 1.30
N LEU A 320 5.60 10.55 0.46
CA LEU A 320 5.75 9.15 0.83
C LEU A 320 6.82 8.95 1.93
N ASP A 321 7.94 9.67 1.88
CA ASP A 321 8.95 9.67 2.95
C ASP A 321 8.34 10.15 4.29
N LEU A 322 7.56 11.24 4.26
CA LEU A 322 6.87 11.74 5.46
C LEU A 322 5.83 10.75 5.98
N ILE A 323 5.15 10.03 5.09
CA ILE A 323 4.16 8.99 5.43
C ILE A 323 4.85 7.83 6.16
N ASP A 324 6.04 7.42 5.72
CA ASP A 324 6.82 6.38 6.38
C ASP A 324 7.28 6.81 7.79
N GLU A 325 7.75 8.05 7.93
CA GLU A 325 8.13 8.63 9.23
C GLU A 325 6.94 8.67 10.21
N ILE A 326 5.75 9.11 9.77
CA ILE A 326 4.59 9.17 10.66
C ILE A 326 4.07 7.77 10.99
N ASN A 327 4.08 6.82 10.05
CA ASN A 327 3.62 5.45 10.31
C ASN A 327 4.47 4.73 11.36
N SER A 328 5.78 4.98 11.39
CA SER A 328 6.67 4.42 12.42
C SER A 328 6.53 5.14 13.77
N THR A 329 6.31 6.46 13.77
CA THR A 329 6.35 7.26 15.01
C THR A 329 4.99 7.48 15.67
N LEU A 330 3.88 7.42 14.94
CA LEU A 330 2.53 7.66 15.46
C LEU A 330 2.10 6.62 16.52
N PRO A 331 2.28 5.29 16.31
CA PRO A 331 1.79 4.28 17.27
C PRO A 331 2.42 4.42 18.66
N VAL A 332 3.68 4.84 18.74
CA VAL A 332 4.45 4.98 19.99
C VAL A 332 4.41 6.39 20.58
N SER A 333 3.61 7.30 20.03
CA SER A 333 3.54 8.70 20.46
C SER A 333 2.69 8.93 21.70
N ASN A 334 3.19 9.72 22.64
CA ASN A 334 2.40 10.22 23.78
C ASN A 334 1.28 11.18 23.35
N SER A 335 1.46 11.90 22.24
CA SER A 335 0.43 12.76 21.63
C SER A 335 0.33 12.43 20.15
N GLN A 336 -0.64 11.60 19.80
CA GLN A 336 -0.89 11.21 18.40
C GLN A 336 -1.53 12.36 17.60
N HIS A 337 -2.42 13.14 18.23
CA HIS A 337 -3.06 14.31 17.62
C HIS A 337 -2.04 15.35 17.14
N LEU A 338 -1.13 15.78 18.01
CA LEU A 338 -0.11 16.77 17.65
C LEU A 338 0.82 16.26 16.55
N LYS A 339 1.20 14.97 16.59
CA LYS A 339 2.03 14.38 15.52
C LYS A 339 1.32 14.40 14.17
N LEU A 340 0.04 14.05 14.13
CA LEU A 340 -0.74 14.13 12.90
C LEU A 340 -0.84 15.57 12.39
N GLU A 341 -1.14 16.53 13.26
CA GLU A 341 -1.23 17.95 12.89
C GLU A 341 0.08 18.45 12.28
N LEU A 342 1.21 18.16 12.93
CA LEU A 342 2.54 18.53 12.42
C LEU A 342 2.85 17.82 11.09
N PHE A 343 2.51 16.54 10.95
CA PHE A 343 2.68 15.80 9.70
C PHE A 343 1.88 16.43 8.56
N MET A 344 0.59 16.71 8.78
CA MET A 344 -0.28 17.33 7.77
C MET A 344 0.18 18.75 7.41
N MET A 345 0.69 19.51 8.39
CA MET A 345 1.33 20.80 8.14
C MET A 345 2.60 20.67 7.29
N LYS A 346 3.49 19.71 7.59
CA LYS A 346 4.70 19.42 6.77
C LYS A 346 4.35 18.96 5.37
N LEU A 347 3.23 18.26 5.20
CA LEU A 347 2.70 17.81 3.92
C LEU A 347 2.33 19.01 3.04
N VAL A 348 1.61 19.98 3.61
CA VAL A 348 1.15 21.21 2.94
C VAL A 348 2.26 22.25 2.75
N LYS A 349 3.09 22.47 3.78
CA LYS A 349 4.18 23.44 3.79
C LYS A 349 5.52 22.77 4.05
N PRO A 350 6.31 22.55 2.98
CA PRO A 350 7.63 21.92 3.08
C PRO A 350 8.63 22.68 3.96
N GLU A 351 8.40 23.98 4.15
CA GLU A 351 9.17 24.89 5.02
C GLU A 351 9.12 24.52 6.51
N PHE A 352 8.17 23.68 6.93
CA PHE A 352 8.13 23.15 8.31
C PHE A 352 8.97 21.88 8.49
N GLY A 353 9.51 21.31 7.41
CA GLY A 353 10.59 20.33 7.50
C GLY A 353 11.87 21.02 7.96
N SER A 354 12.59 20.45 8.92
CA SER A 354 13.87 20.96 9.42
C SER A 354 15.07 20.10 8.97
N ASP A 355 14.85 19.19 8.01
CA ASP A 355 15.87 18.28 7.51
C ASP A 355 16.61 18.86 6.28
N VAL A 356 17.81 18.37 6.01
CA VAL A 356 18.63 18.83 4.87
C VAL A 356 17.88 18.65 3.53
N LYS A 357 16.99 17.65 3.43
CA LYS A 357 16.11 17.45 2.25
C LYS A 357 15.09 18.58 2.09
N SER A 358 14.53 19.12 3.17
CA SER A 358 13.63 20.30 3.12
C SER A 358 14.33 21.57 2.65
N ILE A 359 15.65 21.70 2.90
CA ILE A 359 16.44 22.85 2.42
C ILE A 359 16.61 22.78 0.90
N GLY A 360 16.89 21.61 0.34
CA GLY A 360 16.96 21.42 -1.12
C GLY A 360 15.65 21.79 -1.82
N TYR A 361 14.52 21.38 -1.24
CA TYR A 361 13.20 21.72 -1.79
C TYR A 361 12.86 23.22 -1.68
N ARG A 362 13.31 23.93 -0.63
CA ARG A 362 13.16 25.39 -0.54
C ARG A 362 13.97 26.11 -1.61
N LEU A 363 15.15 25.59 -1.94
CA LEU A 363 15.99 26.11 -3.01
C LEU A 363 15.26 25.98 -4.36
N ASP A 364 14.68 24.81 -4.63
CA ASP A 364 13.90 24.57 -5.86
C ASP A 364 12.67 25.49 -5.98
N LEU A 365 11.96 25.74 -4.87
CA LEU A 365 10.81 26.66 -4.84
C LEU A 365 11.21 28.11 -5.15
N LEU A 366 12.38 28.54 -4.66
CA LEU A 366 12.93 29.87 -4.93
C LEU A 366 13.44 29.98 -6.36
N GLU A 367 14.07 28.93 -6.89
CA GLU A 367 14.51 28.87 -8.28
C GLU A 367 13.32 28.87 -9.26
N GLY A 368 12.24 28.14 -8.93
CA GLY A 368 10.98 28.15 -9.69
C GLY A 368 10.26 29.51 -9.67
N GLN A 369 10.44 30.32 -8.62
CA GLN A 369 9.91 31.69 -8.55
C GLN A 369 10.83 32.74 -9.22
N SER A 370 12.12 32.44 -9.38
CA SER A 370 13.10 33.36 -9.97
C SER A 370 12.89 33.58 -11.48
N ASN A 371 12.12 32.71 -12.14
CA ASN A 371 11.68 32.90 -13.53
C ASN A 371 10.48 33.85 -13.68
N LEU A 372 9.96 34.42 -12.59
CA LEU A 372 8.88 35.41 -12.61
C LEU A 372 9.25 36.65 -11.77
N SER A 373 9.93 37.59 -12.44
CA SER A 373 10.00 39.04 -12.15
C SER A 373 11.09 39.53 -11.17
N HIS A 374 12.16 40.11 -11.73
CA HIS A 374 12.80 41.29 -11.14
C HIS A 374 12.41 42.53 -11.96
N PRO A 375 11.66 43.49 -11.40
CA PRO A 375 11.72 44.87 -11.84
C PRO A 375 13.01 45.50 -11.31
N THR A 376 13.88 45.91 -12.21
CA THR A 376 15.10 46.66 -11.90
C THR A 376 14.76 48.03 -11.32
N THR A 377 15.14 48.27 -10.07
CA THR A 377 15.31 49.63 -9.52
C THR A 377 16.77 49.81 -9.16
N ASP A 378 17.51 50.52 -10.01
CA ASP A 378 18.76 51.15 -9.63
C ASP A 378 18.60 52.67 -9.78
N ASP A 379 18.91 53.36 -8.68
CA ASP A 379 18.86 54.80 -8.52
C ASP A 379 20.30 55.28 -8.31
N LYS A 380 20.92 55.93 -9.31
CA LYS A 380 21.35 57.35 -9.25
C LYS A 380 22.34 57.81 -10.32
N SER A 381 22.05 59.06 -10.72
CA SER A 381 22.91 60.18 -11.16
C SER A 381 23.40 60.30 -12.61
N ASP A 382 22.71 61.22 -13.30
CA ASP A 382 23.18 62.33 -14.14
C ASP A 382 24.08 62.06 -15.36
N VAL A 383 23.57 62.42 -16.56
CA VAL A 383 23.94 63.65 -17.31
C VAL A 383 23.42 63.55 -18.77
N ASN A 384 22.60 64.55 -19.14
CA ASN A 384 22.35 65.13 -20.46
C ASN A 384 21.93 64.32 -21.71
N ASN A 385 20.96 64.97 -22.36
CA ASN A 385 20.76 65.14 -23.80
C ASN A 385 19.97 64.06 -24.58
N SER A 386 18.72 64.47 -24.83
CA SER A 386 18.21 64.84 -26.17
C SER A 386 17.30 63.85 -26.91
N ILE A 387 16.03 64.29 -26.99
CA ILE A 387 15.25 64.48 -28.23
C ILE A 387 14.55 63.24 -28.87
N LYS A 388 13.21 63.34 -28.81
CA LYS A 388 12.14 63.02 -29.79
C LYS A 388 11.43 61.65 -29.79
N HIS A 389 10.14 61.73 -29.40
CA HIS A 389 8.92 61.43 -30.18
C HIS A 389 8.83 60.11 -30.97
N ASN A 390 7.88 59.23 -30.63
CA ASN A 390 6.49 59.32 -31.11
C ASN A 390 5.59 58.18 -30.57
N GLU A 391 4.35 58.54 -30.22
CA GLU A 391 3.22 57.63 -29.99
C GLU A 391 2.60 57.17 -31.33
N ALA A 392 2.15 55.91 -31.41
CA ALA A 392 0.86 55.53 -32.01
C ALA A 392 0.52 54.03 -31.80
N LYS A 393 -0.69 53.78 -31.29
CA LYS A 393 -1.48 52.51 -31.26
C LYS A 393 -2.00 52.12 -32.68
N PRO A 394 -2.85 51.07 -32.87
CA PRO A 394 -2.79 49.65 -32.46
C PRO A 394 -3.09 48.66 -33.65
N GLU A 395 -2.87 47.35 -33.41
CA GLU A 395 -3.53 46.12 -33.95
C GLU A 395 -4.04 46.00 -35.42
N PRO A 396 -3.93 44.80 -36.08
CA PRO A 396 -4.85 43.69 -35.74
C PRO A 396 -4.33 42.24 -35.89
N LYS A 397 -5.04 41.36 -35.17
CA LYS A 397 -4.99 39.89 -35.12
C LYS A 397 -5.08 39.17 -36.47
N LYS A 398 -4.33 38.06 -36.61
CA LYS A 398 -4.72 36.88 -37.43
C LYS A 398 -4.34 35.54 -36.77
N LYS A 399 -5.39 34.85 -36.31
CA LYS A 399 -5.73 33.41 -36.32
C LYS A 399 -4.61 32.35 -36.27
N GLU A 400 -4.58 31.69 -35.11
CA GLU A 400 -4.42 30.27 -34.80
C GLU A 400 -3.99 29.28 -35.91
N LYS A 401 -2.87 28.61 -35.65
CA LYS A 401 -2.62 27.21 -36.04
C LYS A 401 -2.19 26.42 -34.79
N LYS A 402 -2.81 25.26 -34.60
CA LYS A 402 -2.54 24.26 -33.56
C LYS A 402 -1.03 23.97 -33.44
N SER A 403 -0.45 24.16 -32.26
CA SER A 403 0.90 23.72 -31.93
C SER A 403 0.84 22.54 -30.95
N THR A 404 1.40 21.41 -31.39
CA THR A 404 1.87 20.32 -30.54
C THR A 404 2.86 20.88 -29.51
N LYS A 405 2.65 20.60 -28.22
CA LYS A 405 3.55 21.01 -27.12
C LYS A 405 4.96 20.45 -27.37
N LYS A 406 5.95 21.33 -27.51
CA LYS A 406 7.37 20.98 -27.32
C LYS A 406 7.58 20.71 -25.83
N GLN A 407 8.18 19.57 -25.48
CA GLN A 407 8.61 19.26 -24.11
C GLN A 407 9.79 20.17 -23.71
N SER A 408 9.83 20.64 -22.47
CA SER A 408 10.93 21.48 -21.95
C SER A 408 12.10 20.62 -21.50
N ILE A 409 13.30 21.22 -21.46
CA ILE A 409 14.57 20.56 -21.13
C ILE A 409 14.70 20.22 -19.63
N GLU A 410 13.71 20.61 -18.82
CA GLU A 410 13.65 20.45 -17.36
C GLU A 410 13.39 18.99 -16.92
N ASP A 411 12.95 18.12 -17.84
CA ASP A 411 12.69 16.69 -17.56
C ASP A 411 13.91 15.77 -17.81
N PHE A 412 15.11 16.31 -18.09
CA PHE A 412 16.26 15.54 -18.58
C PHE A 412 16.67 14.36 -17.68
N ASP A 413 16.57 14.52 -16.36
CA ASP A 413 16.89 13.47 -15.37
C ASP A 413 16.00 12.22 -15.53
N ILE A 414 14.78 12.38 -16.04
CA ILE A 414 13.84 11.27 -16.31
C ILE A 414 14.26 10.50 -17.59
N PHE A 415 14.90 11.19 -18.53
CA PHE A 415 15.28 10.63 -19.81
C PHE A 415 16.69 10.02 -19.80
N TRP A 416 17.62 10.48 -18.96
CA TRP A 416 18.99 9.94 -18.93
C TRP A 416 19.05 8.42 -18.69
N PRO A 417 18.31 7.82 -17.74
CA PRO A 417 18.30 6.36 -17.57
C PRO A 417 17.71 5.62 -18.78
N LYS A 418 16.74 6.22 -19.48
CA LYS A 418 16.14 5.66 -20.70
C LYS A 418 17.13 5.70 -21.88
N ILE A 419 17.88 6.80 -21.98
CA ILE A 419 18.97 6.96 -22.96
C ILE A 419 20.06 5.92 -22.69
N LEU A 420 20.48 5.74 -21.43
CA LEU A 420 21.46 4.70 -21.06
C LEU A 420 20.94 3.29 -21.40
N ASN A 421 19.69 2.96 -21.09
CA ASN A 421 19.14 1.64 -21.44
C ASN A 421 19.09 1.42 -22.96
N SER A 422 18.75 2.43 -23.75
CA SER A 422 18.78 2.34 -25.22
C SER A 422 20.20 2.16 -25.75
N LEU A 423 21.16 2.89 -25.18
CA LEU A 423 22.57 2.82 -25.58
C LEU A 423 23.27 1.52 -25.13
N LYS A 424 22.77 0.84 -24.09
CA LYS A 424 23.28 -0.47 -23.63
C LYS A 424 23.18 -1.55 -24.70
N GLU A 425 22.15 -1.49 -25.55
CA GLU A 425 21.95 -2.46 -26.64
C GLU A 425 22.79 -2.15 -27.88
N ILE A 426 23.31 -0.93 -28.00
CA ILE A 426 23.99 -0.41 -29.19
C ILE A 426 25.51 -0.33 -28.99
N LEU A 427 25.97 0.04 -27.79
CA LEU A 427 27.39 0.22 -27.46
C LEU A 427 28.03 -1.08 -26.98
N SER A 428 29.33 -1.25 -27.26
CA SER A 428 30.12 -2.32 -26.64
C SER A 428 30.25 -2.10 -25.13
N SER A 429 30.39 -3.19 -24.36
CA SER A 429 30.45 -3.15 -22.89
C SER A 429 31.48 -2.16 -22.34
N ARG A 430 32.63 -2.01 -23.03
CA ARG A 430 33.68 -1.04 -22.68
C ARG A 430 33.25 0.41 -22.91
N LYS A 431 32.57 0.73 -24.03
CA LYS A 431 32.10 2.10 -24.30
C LYS A 431 30.90 2.47 -23.42
N PHE A 432 30.06 1.50 -23.10
CA PHE A 432 28.94 1.70 -22.19
C PHE A 432 29.42 2.04 -20.76
N SER A 433 30.50 1.40 -20.28
CA SER A 433 31.07 1.75 -18.96
C SER A 433 31.54 3.19 -18.86
N TYR A 434 31.88 3.84 -19.97
CA TYR A 434 32.26 5.25 -19.96
C TYR A 434 31.07 6.17 -19.65
N LEU A 435 29.88 5.83 -20.12
CA LEU A 435 28.65 6.60 -19.89
C LEU A 435 28.08 6.40 -18.48
N THR A 436 28.37 5.27 -17.83
CA THR A 436 27.99 5.04 -16.43
C THR A 436 28.90 5.74 -15.43
N SER A 437 30.09 6.18 -15.86
CA SER A 437 31.08 6.84 -15.00
C SER A 437 31.11 8.37 -15.14
N ILE A 438 30.12 8.95 -15.83
CA ILE A 438 29.98 10.39 -16.03
C ILE A 438 28.68 10.91 -15.42
N LYS A 439 28.68 12.19 -15.04
CA LYS A 439 27.48 12.88 -14.56
C LYS A 439 26.99 13.87 -15.64
N PRO A 440 25.78 13.71 -16.19
CA PRO A 440 25.20 14.70 -17.09
C PRO A 440 24.68 15.92 -16.31
N GLU A 441 24.89 17.12 -16.84
CA GLU A 441 24.25 18.36 -16.38
C GLU A 441 23.77 19.17 -17.59
N VAL A 442 22.56 19.72 -17.52
CA VAL A 442 22.01 20.57 -18.57
C VAL A 442 22.35 22.02 -18.25
N GLY A 443 23.10 22.68 -19.13
CA GLY A 443 23.48 24.08 -18.99
C GLY A 443 22.33 25.03 -19.32
N GLU A 444 22.42 26.27 -18.83
CA GLU A 444 21.41 27.33 -18.98
C GLU A 444 21.05 27.66 -20.44
N ASN A 445 21.96 27.36 -21.39
CA ASN A 445 21.75 27.57 -22.83
C ASN A 445 21.07 26.38 -23.54
N GLY A 446 20.73 25.31 -22.82
CA GLY A 446 20.12 24.10 -23.35
C GLY A 446 21.10 23.07 -23.95
N ASP A 447 22.40 23.22 -23.64
CA ASP A 447 23.44 22.25 -23.99
C ASP A 447 23.62 21.22 -22.86
N LEU A 448 23.97 19.98 -23.20
CA LEU A 448 24.27 18.91 -22.24
C LEU A 448 25.77 18.85 -21.99
N THR A 449 26.17 19.03 -20.74
CA THR A 449 27.55 18.86 -20.29
C THR A 449 27.72 17.50 -19.62
N LEU A 450 28.65 16.69 -20.11
CA LEU A 450 29.06 15.43 -19.51
C LEU A 450 30.29 15.68 -18.64
N LEU A 451 30.10 15.63 -17.32
CA LEU A 451 31.16 15.86 -16.35
C LEU A 451 31.94 14.58 -16.07
N VAL A 452 33.25 14.66 -16.24
CA VAL A 452 34.22 13.59 -15.96
C VAL A 452 35.01 13.93 -14.70
N ASP A 453 35.20 12.95 -13.81
CA ASP A 453 36.05 13.10 -12.62
C ASP A 453 37.51 13.38 -13.02
N LYS A 454 38.12 14.39 -12.41
CA LYS A 454 39.53 14.79 -12.61
C LYS A 454 40.53 13.67 -12.36
N ASN A 455 40.19 12.69 -11.52
CA ASN A 455 41.03 11.51 -11.27
C ASN A 455 41.07 10.52 -12.44
N ASN A 456 40.23 10.71 -13.47
CA ASN A 456 40.11 9.83 -14.63
C ASN A 456 40.35 10.60 -15.95
N GLU A 457 41.53 11.21 -16.06
CA GLU A 457 41.96 11.98 -17.24
C GLU A 457 41.98 11.14 -18.54
N PHE A 458 42.17 9.83 -18.42
CA PHE A 458 42.07 8.87 -19.53
C PHE A 458 40.65 8.81 -20.13
N LEU A 459 39.61 8.79 -19.28
CA LEU A 459 38.21 8.76 -19.72
C LEU A 459 37.84 10.03 -20.50
N PHE A 460 38.34 11.18 -20.05
CA PHE A 460 38.12 12.46 -20.71
C PHE A 460 38.71 12.50 -22.12
N ASP A 461 39.95 12.01 -22.27
CA ASP A 461 40.63 11.93 -23.56
C ASP A 461 39.96 10.96 -24.54
N GLU A 462 39.41 9.84 -24.04
CA GLU A 462 38.74 8.84 -24.86
C GLU A 462 37.34 9.31 -25.32
N LEU A 463 36.59 9.98 -24.45
CA LEU A 463 35.29 10.60 -24.79
C LEU A 463 35.46 11.77 -25.78
N LYS A 464 36.55 12.55 -25.70
CA LYS A 464 36.86 13.59 -26.69
C LYS A 464 37.27 13.04 -28.06
N LYS A 465 37.96 11.90 -28.10
CA LYS A 465 38.40 11.27 -29.36
C LYS A 465 37.29 10.48 -30.06
N SER A 466 36.30 10.00 -29.31
CA SER A 466 35.22 9.15 -29.83
C SER A 466 33.96 9.95 -30.17
N SER A 467 33.93 10.60 -31.34
CA SER A 467 32.73 11.30 -31.85
C SER A 467 31.49 10.39 -31.95
N GLU A 468 31.70 9.09 -32.11
CA GLU A 468 30.63 8.08 -32.16
C GLU A 468 29.75 8.07 -30.90
N ILE A 469 30.32 8.29 -29.71
CA ILE A 469 29.55 8.23 -28.45
C ILE A 469 28.70 9.50 -28.31
N THR A 470 29.29 10.67 -28.60
CA THR A 470 28.58 11.95 -28.50
C THR A 470 27.50 12.07 -29.56
N ASP A 471 27.71 11.54 -30.77
CA ASP A 471 26.71 11.53 -31.84
C ASP A 471 25.54 10.57 -31.52
N LEU A 472 25.81 9.40 -30.92
CA LEU A 472 24.76 8.47 -30.47
C LEU A 472 23.91 9.06 -29.35
N VAL A 473 24.53 9.73 -28.37
CA VAL A 473 23.82 10.42 -27.29
C VAL A 473 22.93 11.52 -27.86
N LYS A 474 23.44 12.35 -28.80
CA LYS A 474 22.64 13.37 -29.49
C LYS A 474 21.46 12.77 -30.25
N SER A 475 21.68 11.70 -31.00
CA SER A 475 20.64 11.01 -31.77
C SER A 475 19.52 10.48 -30.87
N GLU A 476 19.87 9.87 -29.75
CA GLU A 476 18.88 9.28 -28.85
C GLU A 476 18.09 10.34 -28.09
N ILE A 477 18.73 11.47 -27.76
CA ILE A 477 18.07 12.64 -27.19
C ILE A 477 17.10 13.28 -28.19
N ALA A 478 17.52 13.47 -29.44
CA ALA A 478 16.66 13.98 -30.49
C ALA A 478 15.44 13.06 -30.72
N LYS A 479 15.61 11.75 -30.61
CA LYS A 479 14.54 10.75 -30.77
C LYS A 479 13.58 10.70 -29.58
N LEU A 480 14.09 10.73 -28.35
CA LEU A 480 13.28 10.55 -27.14
C LEU A 480 12.65 11.86 -26.63
N MET A 481 13.34 12.99 -26.81
CA MET A 481 12.90 14.30 -26.31
C MET A 481 12.50 15.27 -27.43
N GLY A 482 12.82 14.99 -28.69
CA GLY A 482 12.43 15.85 -29.82
C GLY A 482 13.18 17.20 -29.87
N ILE A 483 14.35 17.28 -29.21
CA ILE A 483 15.18 18.49 -29.10
C ILE A 483 16.58 18.18 -29.65
N GLU A 484 17.12 19.07 -30.48
CA GLU A 484 18.54 19.04 -30.86
C GLU A 484 19.36 19.79 -29.80
N ILE A 485 20.36 19.11 -29.23
CA ILE A 485 21.24 19.68 -28.22
C ILE A 485 22.70 19.52 -28.62
N ASN A 486 23.58 20.41 -28.15
CA ASN A 486 25.01 20.13 -28.18
C ASN A 486 25.43 19.34 -26.94
N VAL A 487 26.44 18.48 -27.12
CA VAL A 487 27.03 17.70 -26.03
C VAL A 487 28.45 18.21 -25.84
N ILE A 488 28.75 18.71 -24.65
CA ILE A 488 30.04 19.24 -24.22
C ILE A 488 30.61 18.29 -23.17
N ILE A 489 31.93 18.09 -23.15
CA ILE A 489 32.61 17.23 -22.16
C ILE A 489 33.54 18.12 -21.34
N GLU A 490 33.37 18.14 -20.02
CA GLU A 490 34.16 18.95 -19.09
C GLU A 490 34.70 18.11 -17.92
N ILE A 491 35.81 18.56 -17.33
CA ILE A 491 36.40 17.94 -16.13
C ILE A 491 35.87 18.68 -14.90
N SER A 492 35.41 17.93 -13.88
CA SER A 492 34.97 18.49 -12.61
C SER A 492 35.70 17.88 -11.41
N GLU A 493 35.95 18.69 -10.38
CA GLU A 493 36.44 18.23 -9.08
C GLU A 493 35.27 17.70 -8.26
N ILE A 494 34.81 16.49 -8.57
CA ILE A 494 33.81 15.82 -7.75
C ILE A 494 34.56 15.24 -6.53
N ALA A 495 34.35 15.83 -5.36
CA ALA A 495 34.80 15.27 -4.08
C ALA A 495 33.96 14.02 -3.74
N ASN A 496 34.27 12.89 -4.37
CA ASN A 496 33.74 11.59 -3.96
C ASN A 496 34.30 11.24 -2.58
N LYS A 497 33.50 11.43 -1.52
CA LYS A 497 33.61 10.55 -0.35
C LYS A 497 33.11 9.18 -0.80
N SER A 498 34.03 8.33 -1.19
CA SER A 498 33.82 6.89 -1.31
C SER A 498 33.40 6.34 0.05
N GLU A 499 32.10 6.18 0.28
CA GLU A 499 31.65 5.06 1.10
C GLU A 499 31.84 3.79 0.28
N ASP A 500 32.51 2.84 0.92
CA ASP A 500 32.91 1.53 0.43
C ASP A 500 31.67 0.76 -0.07
N GLY A 501 31.46 0.76 -1.39
CA GLY A 501 30.28 0.09 -1.99
C GLY A 501 30.27 -0.01 -3.52
N GLY A 502 31.28 0.56 -4.21
CA GLY A 502 31.36 0.52 -5.67
C GLY A 502 31.77 -0.83 -6.26
N ILE A 503 32.42 -1.69 -5.45
CA ILE A 503 32.88 -3.02 -5.90
C ILE A 503 31.75 -4.05 -5.77
N THR A 504 30.82 -3.87 -4.83
CA THR A 504 29.71 -4.80 -4.57
C THR A 504 28.57 -4.69 -5.59
N ALA A 505 28.26 -3.49 -6.10
CA ALA A 505 27.17 -3.33 -7.07
C ALA A 505 27.45 -3.96 -8.46
N ALA A 506 28.72 -4.11 -8.84
CA ALA A 506 29.10 -4.76 -10.10
C ALA A 506 29.13 -6.29 -9.98
N GLN A 507 29.38 -6.83 -8.78
CA GLN A 507 29.39 -8.27 -8.51
C GLN A 507 27.98 -8.85 -8.33
N GLU A 508 26.99 -8.06 -7.89
CA GLU A 508 25.59 -8.50 -7.78
C GLU A 508 24.82 -8.47 -9.12
N ILE A 509 25.30 -7.74 -10.13
CA ILE A 509 24.62 -7.60 -11.44
C ILE A 509 25.16 -8.60 -12.48
N PHE A 510 26.39 -9.09 -12.30
CA PHE A 510 27.01 -10.07 -13.18
C PHE A 510 27.46 -11.25 -12.32
N ASP A 511 26.67 -12.34 -12.29
CA ASP A 511 27.03 -13.65 -11.70
C ASP A 511 28.40 -14.12 -12.24
N VAL A 512 29.47 -13.68 -11.60
CA VAL A 512 30.84 -14.08 -11.88
C VAL A 512 31.43 -14.54 -10.57
N GLU A 513 31.44 -15.85 -10.37
CA GLU A 513 32.15 -16.49 -9.27
C GLU A 513 33.66 -16.22 -9.41
N ASP A 514 34.22 -15.68 -8.33
CA ASP A 514 35.63 -15.65 -7.92
C ASP A 514 36.73 -15.71 -8.99
N LEU A 515 37.50 -14.62 -9.07
CA LEU A 515 38.95 -14.71 -9.27
C LEU A 515 39.64 -13.82 -8.24
N SER A 516 40.41 -14.50 -7.38
CA SER A 516 41.33 -14.08 -6.32
C SER A 516 42.11 -12.79 -6.54
#